data_AF-A0A920JZ18-F1
#
_entry.id   AF-A0A920JZ18-F1
#
_cell.length_a   1.000
_cell.length_b   1.000
_cell.length_c   1.000
_cell.angle_alpha   90.00
_cell.angle_beta   90.00
_cell.angle_gamma   90.00
#
_symmetry.space_group_name_H-M   'P 1'
#
loop_
_entity.id
_entity.type
_entity.pdbx_description
1 polymer ?
#
loop_
_entity_poly.entity_id
_entity_poly.type
_entity_poly.pdbx_seq_one_letter_code
_entity_poly.pdbx_strand_id
1 'polypeptide(L)'
;MIERPTKEAVVNIYTSRPGIVIGKKGEDIEKFRNKIASILNTDKATVKVNVKEIKKPELDAQLVAEGITQQLERRIMYRRAMKRAVTNTMRLGALGIKVNVAGRLNGAEIARSEWYREGRSHFIH
;
A
#
# COMPACT_ATOMS: atom_id res chain seq x y z
N MET A 1 -5.34 -9.33 -4.01
CA MET A 1 -5.72 -10.73 -4.24
C MET A 1 -7.09 -10.75 -4.90
N ILE A 2 -7.19 -11.30 -6.11
CA ILE A 2 -8.45 -11.38 -6.87
C ILE A 2 -8.79 -12.87 -6.95
N GLU A 3 -9.81 -13.31 -6.23
CA GLU A 3 -10.38 -14.66 -6.36
C GLU A 3 -11.55 -14.58 -7.34
N ARG A 4 -11.60 -15.50 -8.32
CA ARG A 4 -12.67 -15.61 -9.31
C ARG A 4 -13.38 -16.97 -9.16
N PRO A 5 -14.42 -17.09 -8.32
CA PRO A 5 -15.33 -18.21 -8.37
C PRO A 5 -16.38 -17.91 -9.46
N THR A 6 -16.10 -18.38 -10.68
CA THR A 6 -17.02 -18.70 -11.79
C THR A 6 -17.96 -17.63 -12.39
N LYS A 7 -18.26 -16.48 -11.76
CA LYS A 7 -18.98 -15.33 -12.41
C LYS A 7 -19.09 -14.08 -11.53
N GLU A 8 -18.70 -14.15 -10.27
CA GLU A 8 -18.66 -13.00 -9.36
C GLU A 8 -17.23 -12.50 -9.16
N ALA A 9 -17.03 -11.19 -9.29
CA ALA A 9 -15.74 -10.55 -9.06
C ALA A 9 -15.76 -9.89 -7.67
N VAL A 10 -15.04 -10.49 -6.72
CA VAL A 10 -14.89 -9.92 -5.38
C VAL A 10 -13.63 -9.06 -5.35
N VAL A 11 -13.81 -7.76 -5.14
CA VAL A 11 -12.72 -6.79 -5.05
C VAL A 11 -12.60 -6.31 -3.61
N ASN A 12 -11.53 -6.74 -2.94
CA ASN A 12 -11.20 -6.29 -1.60
C ASN A 12 -10.25 -5.10 -1.70
N ILE A 13 -10.73 -3.93 -1.31
CA ILE A 13 -9.94 -2.69 -1.23
C ILE A 13 -9.47 -2.53 0.21
N TYR A 14 -8.15 -2.54 0.38
CA TYR A 14 -7.52 -2.29 1.68
C TYR A 14 -7.11 -0.82 1.73
N THR A 15 -7.59 -0.09 2.74
CA THR A 15 -7.28 1.33 2.88
C THR A 15 -7.21 1.74 4.34
N SER A 16 -6.37 2.72 4.65
CA SER A 16 -6.29 3.36 5.96
C SER A 16 -7.39 4.40 6.20
N ARG A 17 -8.13 4.77 5.14
CA ARG A 17 -9.22 5.77 5.20
C ARG A 17 -10.42 5.34 4.35
N PRO A 18 -11.26 4.41 4.86
CA PRO A 18 -12.41 3.90 4.10
C PRO A 18 -13.38 5.02 3.70
N GLY A 19 -13.58 6.02 4.56
CA GLY A 19 -14.51 7.13 4.29
C GLY A 19 -14.15 7.96 3.06
N ILE A 20 -12.86 8.11 2.73
CA ILE A 20 -12.43 8.84 1.52
C ILE A 20 -12.66 7.97 0.28
N VAL A 21 -12.46 6.66 0.38
CA VAL A 21 -12.66 5.71 -0.73
C VAL A 21 -14.14 5.53 -1.05
N ILE A 22 -15.02 5.62 -0.06
CA ILE A 22 -16.47 5.58 -0.24
C ILE A 22 -16.99 6.86 -0.92
N GLY A 23 -16.38 8.01 -0.62
CA GLY A 23 -16.79 9.32 -1.15
C GLY A 23 -18.05 9.88 -0.47
N LYS A 24 -18.55 11.02 -0.95
CA LYS A 24 -19.81 11.61 -0.45
C LYS A 24 -20.99 10.77 -0.95
N LYS A 25 -21.64 10.03 -0.04
CA LYS A 25 -22.81 9.15 -0.31
C LYS A 25 -22.54 7.88 -1.15
N GLY A 26 -21.29 7.41 -1.27
CA GLY A 26 -21.00 6.15 -1.98
C GLY A 26 -20.77 6.29 -3.49
N GLU A 27 -20.76 7.51 -4.02
CA GLU A 27 -20.62 7.78 -5.46
C GLU A 27 -19.31 7.25 -6.05
N ASP A 28 -18.20 7.30 -5.29
CA ASP A 28 -16.90 6.80 -5.75
C ASP A 28 -16.88 5.27 -5.85
N ILE A 29 -17.54 4.56 -4.94
CA ILE A 29 -17.69 3.09 -5.01
C ILE A 29 -18.48 2.70 -6.26
N GLU A 30 -19.54 3.44 -6.59
CA GLU A 30 -20.37 3.15 -7.75
C GLU A 30 -19.59 3.37 -9.05
N LYS A 31 -18.80 4.46 -9.13
CA LYS A 31 -17.87 4.70 -10.24
C LYS A 31 -16.81 3.61 -10.36
N PHE A 32 -16.23 3.15 -9.24
CA PHE A 32 -15.26 2.04 -9.25
C PHE A 32 -15.88 0.74 -9.71
N ARG A 33 -17.07 0.40 -9.21
CA ARG A 33 -17.83 -0.79 -9.63
C ARG A 33 -18.11 -0.77 -11.13
N ASN A 34 -18.48 0.38 -11.68
CA ASN A 34 -18.72 0.56 -13.11
C ASN A 34 -17.43 0.36 -13.93
N LYS A 35 -16.31 0.97 -13.51
CA LYS A 35 -15.02 0.78 -14.19
C LYS A 35 -14.57 -0.68 -14.16
N ILE A 36 -14.68 -1.35 -13.02
CA ILE A 36 -14.29 -2.75 -12.87
C ILE A 36 -15.19 -3.66 -13.71
N ALA A 37 -16.50 -3.41 -13.72
CA ALA A 37 -17.46 -4.11 -14.59
C ALA A 37 -17.12 -3.95 -16.07
N SER A 38 -16.77 -2.75 -16.51
CA SER A 38 -16.32 -2.48 -17.88
C SER A 38 -15.01 -3.19 -18.23
N ILE A 39 -14.02 -3.21 -17.32
CA ILE A 39 -12.75 -3.92 -17.54
C ILE A 39 -12.96 -5.44 -17.61
N LEU A 40 -13.86 -5.97 -16.78
CA LEU A 40 -14.15 -7.40 -16.69
C LEU A 40 -15.21 -7.87 -17.69
N ASN A 41 -15.76 -6.97 -18.52
CA ASN A 41 -16.91 -7.24 -19.41
C ASN A 41 -18.01 -8.06 -18.73
N THR A 42 -18.33 -7.71 -17.48
CA THR A 42 -19.29 -8.45 -16.65
C THR A 42 -20.30 -7.47 -16.05
N ASP A 43 -21.52 -7.94 -15.78
CA ASP A 43 -22.55 -7.15 -15.11
C ASP A 43 -22.08 -6.54 -13.79
N LYS A 44 -22.42 -5.28 -13.57
CA LYS A 44 -22.14 -4.57 -12.30
C LYS A 44 -22.65 -5.36 -11.10
N ALA A 45 -23.79 -6.04 -11.23
CA ALA A 45 -24.42 -6.81 -10.17
C ALA A 45 -23.51 -7.89 -9.57
N THR A 46 -22.59 -8.47 -10.35
CA THR A 46 -21.70 -9.54 -9.89
C THR A 46 -20.39 -9.02 -9.28
N VAL A 47 -20.12 -7.72 -9.40
CA VAL A 47 -18.95 -7.08 -8.79
C VAL A 47 -19.27 -6.70 -7.35
N LYS A 48 -18.66 -7.37 -6.37
CA LYS A 48 -18.78 -7.04 -4.94
C LYS A 48 -17.53 -6.28 -4.49
N VAL A 49 -17.69 -5.03 -4.05
CA VAL A 49 -16.60 -4.19 -3.55
C VAL A 49 -16.64 -4.19 -2.03
N ASN A 50 -15.63 -4.77 -1.39
CA ASN A 50 -15.47 -4.76 0.05
C ASN A 50 -14.37 -3.78 0.43
N VAL A 51 -14.70 -2.79 1.25
CA VAL A 51 -13.69 -1.87 1.81
C VAL A 51 -13.30 -2.41 3.18
N LYS A 52 -12.06 -2.90 3.28
CA LYS A 52 -11.47 -3.32 4.56
C LYS A 52 -10.59 -2.20 5.09
N GLU A 53 -10.87 -1.80 6.33
CA GLU A 53 -10.05 -0.84 7.04
C GLU A 53 -8.75 -1.49 7.52
N ILE A 54 -7.62 -0.87 7.18
CA ILE A 54 -6.33 -1.22 7.73
C ILE A 54 -6.18 -0.49 9.07
N LYS A 55 -6.44 -1.21 10.17
CA LYS A 55 -6.37 -0.66 11.55
C LYS A 55 -5.00 -0.08 11.91
N LYS A 56 -3.92 -0.60 11.33
CA LYS A 56 -2.54 -0.18 11.62
C LYS A 56 -1.74 -0.07 10.32
N PRO A 57 -1.85 1.05 9.59
CA PRO A 57 -1.20 1.20 8.29
C PRO A 57 0.32 1.16 8.36
N GLU A 58 0.89 1.58 9.48
CA GLU A 58 2.34 1.54 9.73
C GLU A 58 2.91 0.13 9.99
N LEU A 59 2.05 -0.88 10.16
CA LEU A 59 2.45 -2.30 10.18
C LEU A 59 2.28 -2.98 8.81
N ASP A 60 1.57 -2.34 7.90
CA ASP A 60 1.35 -2.86 6.56
C ASP A 60 2.53 -2.45 5.65
N ALA A 61 3.22 -3.45 5.08
CA ALA A 61 4.42 -3.20 4.30
C ALA A 61 4.14 -2.33 3.05
N GLN A 62 2.97 -2.48 2.42
CA GLN A 62 2.62 -1.74 1.22
C GLN A 62 2.35 -0.27 1.56
N LEU A 63 1.59 -0.01 2.62
CA LEU A 63 1.33 1.37 3.05
C LEU A 63 2.57 2.09 3.57
N VAL A 64 3.45 1.38 4.28
CA VAL A 64 4.75 1.94 4.70
C VAL A 64 5.60 2.29 3.48
N ALA A 65 5.64 1.44 2.45
CA ALA A 65 6.36 1.71 1.22
C ALA A 65 5.78 2.93 0.48
N GLU A 66 4.45 3.03 0.34
CA GLU A 66 3.78 4.19 -0.24
C GLU A 66 4.11 5.48 0.53
N GLY A 67 4.16 5.41 1.86
CA GLY A 67 4.55 6.54 2.72
C GLY A 67 6.00 6.98 2.51
N ILE A 68 6.93 6.05 2.22
CA ILE A 68 8.33 6.38 1.87
C ILE A 68 8.37 7.02 0.48
N THR A 69 7.69 6.44 -0.51
CA THR A 69 7.62 6.96 -1.88
C THR A 69 7.10 8.40 -1.89
N GLN A 70 6.02 8.68 -1.17
CA GLN A 70 5.46 10.03 -1.08
C GLN A 70 6.43 11.03 -0.44
N GLN A 71 7.27 10.60 0.51
CA GLN A 71 8.32 11.45 1.07
C GLN A 71 9.44 11.71 0.06
N LEU A 72 9.82 10.71 -0.75
CA LEU A 72 10.79 10.86 -1.82
C LEU A 72 10.29 11.81 -2.92
N GLU A 73 9.00 11.74 -3.29
CA GLU A 73 8.37 12.67 -4.23
C GLU A 73 8.42 14.13 -3.74
N ARG A 74 8.27 14.32 -2.43
CA ARG A 74 8.45 15.61 -1.75
C ARG A 74 9.91 16.03 -1.61
N ARG A 75 10.83 15.34 -2.28
CA ARG A 75 12.29 15.56 -2.24
C ARG A 75 12.88 15.47 -0.84
N ILE A 76 12.25 14.72 0.07
CA ILE A 76 12.84 14.43 1.37
C ILE A 76 14.00 13.45 1.16
N MET A 77 15.10 13.68 1.87
CA MET A 77 16.26 12.80 1.83
C MET A 77 15.86 11.35 2.15
N TYR A 78 16.19 10.42 1.24
CA TYR A 78 15.79 9.01 1.32
C TYR A 78 16.17 8.35 2.65
N ARG A 79 17.34 8.69 3.20
CA ARG A 79 17.81 8.21 4.51
C ARG A 79 16.88 8.62 5.64
N ARG A 80 16.40 9.87 5.62
CA ARG A 80 15.47 10.41 6.62
C ARG A 80 14.10 9.75 6.49
N ALA A 81 13.60 9.58 5.26
CA ALA A 81 12.33 8.92 5.01
C ALA A 81 12.33 7.46 5.49
N MET A 82 13.39 6.71 5.16
CA MET A 82 13.57 5.33 5.62
C MET A 82 13.67 5.22 7.13
N LYS A 83 14.52 6.04 7.78
CA LYS A 83 14.68 5.99 9.25
C LYS A 83 13.35 6.28 9.95
N ARG A 84 12.59 7.26 9.47
CA ARG A 84 11.28 7.61 10.03
C ARG A 84 10.26 6.47 9.90
N ALA A 85 10.23 5.83 8.73
CA ALA A 85 9.36 4.67 8.49
C ALA A 85 9.70 3.50 9.43
N VAL A 86 11.00 3.13 9.53
CA VAL A 86 11.49 2.07 10.42
C VAL A 86 11.13 2.35 11.89
N THR A 87 11.44 3.56 12.38
CA THR A 87 11.14 3.94 13.77
C THR A 87 9.64 3.91 14.06
N ASN A 88 8.80 4.40 13.14
CA ASN A 88 7.34 4.38 13.30
C ASN A 88 6.80 2.95 13.39
N THR A 89 7.21 2.07 12.46
CA THR A 89 6.78 0.67 12.43
C THR A 89 7.24 -0.11 13.66
N MET A 90 8.50 0.07 14.10
CA MET A 90 9.01 -0.56 15.33
C MET A 90 8.27 -0.05 16.57
N ARG A 91 7.98 1.25 16.66
CA ARG A 91 7.25 1.87 17.78
C ARG A 91 5.84 1.29 17.94
N LEU A 92 5.19 0.87 16.85
CA LEU A 92 3.86 0.25 16.88
C LEU A 92 3.86 -1.25 17.21
N GLY A 93 5.03 -1.82 17.54
CA GLY A 93 5.16 -3.20 17.99
C GLY A 93 5.44 -4.20 16.87
N ALA A 94 6.01 -3.77 15.75
CA ALA A 94 6.54 -4.70 14.77
C ALA A 94 7.71 -5.51 15.38
N LEU A 95 7.73 -6.82 15.15
CA LEU A 95 8.82 -7.70 15.61
C LEU A 95 10.14 -7.41 14.89
N GLY A 96 10.05 -6.95 13.65
CA GLY A 96 11.17 -6.44 12.88
C GLY A 96 10.69 -5.89 11.53
N ILE A 97 11.48 -4.98 10.97
CA ILE A 97 11.24 -4.37 9.67
C ILE A 97 12.54 -4.40 8.85
N LYS A 98 12.41 -4.64 7.55
CA LYS A 98 13.49 -4.48 6.57
C LYS A 98 12.98 -3.58 5.46
N VAL A 99 13.64 -2.44 5.24
CA VAL A 99 13.34 -1.51 4.16
C VAL A 99 14.54 -1.48 3.22
N ASN A 100 14.30 -1.60 1.91
CA ASN A 100 15.32 -1.48 0.88
C ASN A 100 14.87 -0.43 -0.12
N VAL A 101 15.76 0.49 -0.48
CA VAL A 101 15.53 1.48 -1.52
C VAL A 101 16.72 1.42 -2.48
N ALA A 102 16.41 1.24 -3.75
CA ALA A 102 17.40 1.15 -4.83
C ALA A 102 17.10 2.18 -5.92
N GLY A 103 18.15 2.75 -6.53
CA GLY A 103 18.04 3.62 -7.70
C GLY A 103 18.99 4.81 -7.67
N ARG A 104 18.69 5.84 -8.49
CA ARG A 104 19.44 7.11 -8.57
C ARG A 104 19.08 8.02 -7.39
N LEU A 105 19.50 7.61 -6.21
CA LEU A 105 19.17 8.30 -4.97
C LEU A 105 19.83 9.67 -4.94
N ASN A 106 19.02 10.70 -4.66
CA ASN A 106 19.46 12.09 -4.54
C ASN A 106 20.13 12.67 -5.80
N GLY A 107 19.73 12.21 -6.99
CA GLY A 107 20.29 12.69 -8.27
C GLY A 107 21.68 12.14 -8.59
N ALA A 108 22.19 11.19 -7.80
CA ALA A 108 23.47 10.55 -8.06
C ALA A 108 23.45 9.83 -9.42
N GLU A 109 24.55 9.97 -10.16
CA GLU A 109 24.73 9.36 -11.48
C GLU A 109 24.77 7.82 -11.42
N ILE A 110 25.22 7.29 -10.28
CA ILE A 110 25.36 5.87 -10.00
C ILE A 110 24.16 5.42 -9.16
N ALA A 111 23.47 4.37 -9.62
CA ALA A 111 22.43 3.73 -8.85
C ALA A 111 23.01 3.07 -7.59
N ARG A 112 22.44 3.36 -6.43
CA ARG A 112 22.81 2.74 -5.16
C ARG A 112 21.61 2.04 -4.55
N SER A 113 21.88 0.95 -3.85
CA SER A 113 20.90 0.21 -3.06
C SER A 113 21.27 0.35 -1.59
N GLU A 114 20.42 1.00 -0.80
CA GLU A 114 20.59 1.15 0.63
C GLU A 114 19.45 0.41 1.34
N TRP A 115 19.80 -0.32 2.40
CA TRP A 115 18.82 -1.07 3.17
C TRP A 115 19.00 -0.81 4.66
N TYR A 116 17.87 -0.74 5.36
CA TYR A 116 17.79 -0.61 6.81
C TYR A 116 17.04 -1.82 7.36
N ARG A 117 17.58 -2.41 8.42
CA ARG A 117 16.96 -3.53 9.14
C ARG A 117 16.99 -3.24 10.63
N GLU A 118 15.84 -3.42 11.27
CA GLU A 118 15.71 -3.25 12.72
C GLU A 118 14.78 -4.33 13.27
N GLY A 119 15.09 -4.87 14.46
CA GLY A 119 14.38 -6.00 15.06
C GLY A 119 14.65 -7.37 14.43
N ARG A 120 13.88 -8.39 14.84
CA ARG A 120 13.93 -9.76 14.31
C ARG A 120 12.94 -9.89 13.15
N SER A 121 13.42 -9.73 11.92
CA SER A 121 12.72 -10.19 10.73
C SER A 121 13.17 -11.60 10.37
N HIS A 122 12.29 -12.59 10.54
CA HIS A 122 12.53 -13.96 10.06
C HIS A 122 12.10 -14.01 8.59
N PHE A 123 13.08 -13.98 7.68
CA PHE A 123 12.87 -14.21 6.26
C PHE A 123 12.99 -15.72 6.04
N ILE A 124 11.87 -16.40 5.80
CA ILE A 124 11.89 -17.75 5.21
C ILE A 124 11.64 -17.53 3.73
N HIS A 125 12.58 -17.98 2.89
CA HIS A 125 12.47 -17.95 1.43
C HIS A 125 11.33 -18.83 0.93
#